data_AF-A0A843AF31-F1
#
_entry.id   AF-A0A843AF31-F1
#
_cell.length_a   1.000
_cell.length_b   1.000
_cell.length_c   1.000
_cell.angle_alpha   90.00
_cell.angle_beta   90.00
_cell.angle_gamma   90.00
#
_symmetry.space_group_name_H-M   'P 1'
#
loop_
_entity.id
_entity.type
_entity.pdbx_description
1 polymer ?
#
loop_
_entity_poly.entity_id
_entity_poly.type
_entity_poly.pdbx_seq_one_letter_code
_entity_poly.pdbx_strand_id
1 'polypeptide(L)'
;MKVIIDASNVAHFGKGNDSSPKLANILSAVKALEDKGYDFVIMADASLKHEIDDKEKYVHLLDEEAIEEVPAGNNADHFILELAEEENAKILSNDLFREFNDEFKDIQSRRLPFSFDGEKITIGESKKPKKDKNILQHICNDILLSIENKRWEVYKGKEGIEFSPLNIAKESIIRMDKSQQDGVGNKIEGLFSKLPMFDKVMDMVEDVETSAPYVIFVLVHPKDYKEAVKSAGNISVTIADRLRLDKRPLIAVRNDLFMKPGTFELNILYSDEVEEEAPFNVEIKINSHDEVFIKKNSRNIASTVAGRMGSWKFPFVAVKPDIILEKPGEFETYLDKNEKYGKKEDK
;
A
#
# COMPACT_ATOMS: atom_id res chain seq x y z
N MET A 1 3.23 16.18 25.15
CA MET A 1 3.36 14.83 24.56
C MET A 1 3.01 13.86 25.66
N LYS A 2 2.12 12.90 25.41
CA LYS A 2 1.73 11.91 26.40
C LYS A 2 2.68 10.70 26.37
N VAL A 3 3.09 10.21 27.52
CA VAL A 3 4.01 9.08 27.68
C VAL A 3 3.42 8.07 28.67
N ILE A 4 3.26 6.83 28.26
CA ILE A 4 2.95 5.72 29.16
C ILE A 4 4.28 5.16 29.67
N ILE A 5 4.45 5.17 30.99
CA ILE A 5 5.61 4.58 31.64
C ILE A 5 5.30 3.12 31.92
N ASP A 6 6.08 2.22 31.33
CA ASP A 6 6.11 0.81 31.69
C ASP A 6 6.88 0.68 33.01
N ALA A 7 6.16 0.78 34.12
CA ALA A 7 6.73 0.86 35.46
C ALA A 7 7.50 -0.40 35.83
N SER A 8 7.03 -1.57 35.38
CA SER A 8 7.72 -2.84 35.56
C SER A 8 9.07 -2.81 34.86
N ASN A 9 9.13 -2.49 33.56
CA ASN A 9 10.39 -2.45 32.82
C ASN A 9 11.37 -1.41 33.39
N VAL A 10 10.89 -0.24 33.79
CA VAL A 10 11.70 0.82 34.41
C VAL A 10 12.22 0.38 35.79
N ALA A 11 11.38 -0.18 36.65
CA ALA A 11 11.77 -0.65 37.98
C ALA A 11 12.80 -1.78 37.93
N HIS A 12 12.69 -2.67 36.94
CA HIS A 12 13.62 -3.78 36.72
C HIS A 12 14.95 -3.37 36.07
N PHE A 13 15.11 -2.13 35.61
CA PHE A 13 16.34 -1.69 34.95
C PHE A 13 17.55 -1.73 35.89
N GLY A 14 18.67 -2.25 35.39
CA GLY A 14 19.93 -2.34 36.15
C GLY A 14 19.99 -3.50 37.14
N LYS A 15 19.05 -4.46 37.08
CA LYS A 15 19.14 -5.74 37.82
C LYS A 15 20.44 -6.47 37.43
N GLY A 16 21.29 -6.73 38.43
CA GLY A 16 22.00 -8.01 38.48
C GLY A 16 21.00 -9.11 38.89
N ASN A 17 21.34 -10.39 38.72
CA ASN A 17 20.41 -11.52 38.87
C ASN A 17 19.66 -11.64 40.23
N ASP A 18 19.91 -10.79 41.24
CA ASP A 18 19.47 -10.99 42.63
C ASP A 18 18.97 -9.73 43.37
N SER A 19 18.69 -8.60 42.68
CA SER A 19 18.21 -7.37 43.35
C SER A 19 16.74 -7.08 43.08
N SER A 20 15.95 -6.70 44.08
CA SER A 20 14.54 -6.27 43.91
C SER A 20 14.38 -5.10 42.92
N PRO A 21 13.24 -5.00 42.20
CA PRO A 21 12.89 -3.82 41.39
C PRO A 21 12.89 -2.57 42.26
N LYS A 22 13.29 -1.44 41.68
CA LYS A 22 13.51 -0.20 42.43
C LYS A 22 12.44 0.84 42.16
N LEU A 23 11.69 1.22 43.19
CA LEU A 23 10.74 2.34 43.11
C LEU A 23 11.44 3.65 42.71
N ALA A 24 12.68 3.85 43.16
CA ALA A 24 13.49 5.03 42.81
C ALA A 24 13.68 5.20 41.30
N ASN A 25 13.71 4.11 40.52
CA ASN A 25 13.84 4.19 39.06
C ASN A 25 12.57 4.79 38.43
N ILE A 26 11.38 4.38 38.89
CA ILE A 26 10.10 4.92 38.44
C ILE A 26 10.03 6.42 38.75
N LEU A 27 10.40 6.81 39.98
CA LEU A 27 10.40 8.22 40.38
C LEU A 27 11.41 9.07 39.57
N SER A 28 12.56 8.50 39.21
CA SER A 28 13.53 9.15 38.33
C SER A 28 12.96 9.37 36.92
N ALA A 29 12.22 8.39 36.40
CA ALA A 29 11.51 8.49 35.11
C ALA A 29 10.45 9.58 35.12
N VAL A 30 9.61 9.63 36.16
CA VAL A 30 8.61 10.69 36.37
C VAL A 30 9.27 12.06 36.32
N LYS A 31 10.30 12.28 37.14
CA LYS A 31 11.02 13.55 37.19
C LYS A 31 11.61 13.95 35.84
N ALA A 32 12.18 13.00 35.11
CA ALA A 32 12.77 13.27 33.79
C ALA A 32 11.72 13.63 32.72
N LEU A 33 10.49 13.14 32.85
CA LEU A 33 9.37 13.50 31.97
C LEU A 33 8.78 14.86 32.36
N GLU A 34 8.64 15.14 33.65
CA GLU A 34 8.23 16.44 34.20
C GLU A 34 9.20 17.55 33.76
N ASP A 35 10.51 17.33 33.90
CA ASP A 35 11.56 18.28 33.47
C ASP A 35 11.49 18.60 31.97
N LYS A 36 10.93 17.68 31.16
CA LYS A 36 10.69 17.87 29.71
C LYS A 36 9.31 18.47 29.39
N GLY A 37 8.44 18.66 30.38
CA GLY A 37 7.07 19.13 30.19
C GLY A 37 6.18 18.12 29.47
N TYR A 38 6.39 16.82 29.71
CA TYR A 38 5.59 15.75 29.12
C TYR A 38 4.50 15.30 30.09
N ASP A 39 3.32 15.01 29.56
CA ASP A 39 2.23 14.37 30.30
C ASP A 39 2.52 12.87 30.35
N PHE A 40 2.18 12.19 31.45
CA PHE A 40 2.42 10.77 31.57
C PHE A 40 1.38 10.03 32.40
N VAL A 41 1.30 8.73 32.14
CA VAL A 41 0.54 7.75 32.93
C VAL A 41 1.50 6.64 33.33
N ILE A 42 1.46 6.20 34.58
CA ILE A 42 2.35 5.16 35.09
C ILE A 42 1.57 3.85 35.14
N MET A 43 1.93 2.90 34.27
CA MET A 43 1.27 1.59 34.19
C MET A 43 2.19 0.51 34.75
N ALA A 44 1.68 -0.29 35.67
CA ALA A 44 2.43 -1.39 36.28
C ALA A 44 1.75 -2.74 36.06
N ASP A 45 2.56 -3.78 35.87
CA ASP A 45 2.10 -5.16 35.96
C ASP A 45 1.65 -5.44 37.40
N ALA A 46 0.52 -6.14 37.57
CA ALA A 46 -0.05 -6.48 38.87
C ALA A 46 0.90 -7.28 39.78
N SER A 47 1.92 -7.94 39.22
CA SER A 47 2.94 -8.65 39.98
C SER A 47 3.97 -7.73 40.66
N LEU A 48 4.18 -6.50 40.16
CA LEU A 48 5.25 -5.60 40.60
C LEU A 48 5.18 -5.27 42.10
N LYS A 49 3.97 -5.12 42.66
CA LYS A 49 3.74 -4.83 44.09
C LYS A 49 4.35 -5.87 45.04
N HIS A 50 4.50 -7.11 44.57
CA HIS A 50 5.03 -8.20 45.39
C HIS A 50 6.55 -8.27 45.39
N GLU A 51 7.20 -7.66 44.38
CA GLU A 51 8.64 -7.77 44.16
C GLU A 51 9.40 -6.50 44.54
N ILE A 52 8.76 -5.33 44.42
CA ILE A 52 9.40 -4.02 44.57
C ILE A 52 10.04 -3.81 45.96
N ASP A 53 11.13 -3.04 45.99
CA ASP A 53 11.94 -2.77 47.19
C ASP A 53 11.18 -2.03 48.29
N ASP A 54 10.53 -0.91 47.96
CA ASP A 54 9.76 -0.07 48.88
C ASP A 54 8.25 -0.29 48.70
N LYS A 55 7.76 -1.41 49.25
CA LYS A 55 6.36 -1.86 49.09
C LYS A 55 5.35 -0.92 49.72
N GLU A 56 5.63 -0.40 50.91
CA GLU A 56 4.70 0.48 51.63
C GLU A 56 4.45 1.76 50.83
N LYS A 57 5.52 2.38 50.32
CA LYS A 57 5.40 3.58 49.50
C LYS A 57 4.76 3.29 48.13
N TYR A 58 5.07 2.14 47.53
CA TYR A 58 4.45 1.74 46.27
C TYR A 58 2.94 1.55 46.41
N VAL A 59 2.48 0.89 47.47
CA VAL A 59 1.04 0.71 47.74
C VAL A 59 0.35 2.04 47.97
N HIS A 60 0.99 2.98 48.69
CA HIS A 60 0.44 4.32 48.84
C HIS A 60 0.26 5.05 47.50
N LEU A 61 1.20 4.89 46.56
CA LEU A 61 1.09 5.48 45.22
C LEU A 61 -0.01 4.82 44.37
N LEU A 62 -0.32 3.54 44.61
CA LEU A 62 -1.48 2.88 44.00
C LEU A 62 -2.78 3.44 44.58
N ASP A 63 -2.87 3.58 45.91
CA ASP A 63 -4.06 4.09 46.59
C ASP A 63 -4.38 5.55 46.22
N GLU A 64 -3.36 6.34 45.89
CA GLU A 64 -3.49 7.72 45.39
C GLU A 64 -3.75 7.83 43.87
N GLU A 65 -3.89 6.69 43.17
CA GLU A 65 -4.04 6.63 41.70
C GLU A 65 -2.87 7.28 40.94
N ALA A 66 -1.71 7.43 41.58
CA ALA A 66 -0.48 7.94 40.96
C ALA A 66 0.22 6.88 40.11
N ILE A 67 0.01 5.60 40.44
CA ILE A 67 0.40 4.43 39.65
C ILE A 67 -0.86 3.60 39.40
N GLU A 68 -1.09 3.21 38.15
CA GLU A 68 -2.21 2.36 37.76
C GLU A 68 -1.73 0.93 37.53
N GLU A 69 -2.39 -0.05 38.15
CA GLU A 69 -2.16 -1.46 37.85
C GLU A 69 -2.97 -1.88 36.62
N VAL A 70 -2.34 -2.63 35.71
CA VAL A 70 -3.05 -3.27 34.60
C VAL A 70 -4.16 -4.18 35.16
N PRO A 71 -5.40 -4.12 34.64
CA PRO A 71 -6.49 -4.92 35.19
C PRO A 71 -6.19 -6.42 35.15
N ALA A 72 -6.58 -7.14 36.21
CA ALA A 72 -6.29 -8.55 36.36
C ALA A 72 -6.77 -9.40 35.17
N GLY A 73 -5.93 -10.33 34.71
CA GLY A 73 -6.23 -11.21 33.58
C GLY A 73 -5.83 -10.67 32.20
N ASN A 74 -5.33 -9.44 32.12
CA ASN A 74 -4.76 -8.88 30.90
C ASN A 74 -3.24 -9.08 30.85
N ASN A 75 -2.69 -9.16 29.64
CA ASN A 75 -1.24 -9.10 29.43
C ASN A 75 -0.82 -7.63 29.54
N ALA A 76 0.11 -7.31 30.45
CA ALA A 76 0.53 -5.93 30.71
C ALA A 76 1.13 -5.25 29.47
N ASP A 77 1.95 -5.96 28.71
CA ASP A 77 2.57 -5.43 27.49
C ASP A 77 1.52 -5.10 26.43
N HIS A 78 0.55 -6.00 26.23
CA HIS A 78 -0.57 -5.79 25.30
C HIS A 78 -1.41 -4.59 25.70
N PHE A 79 -1.80 -4.48 26.97
CA PHE A 79 -2.61 -3.38 27.49
C PHE A 79 -1.88 -2.03 27.35
N ILE A 80 -0.57 -1.98 27.64
CA ILE A 80 0.25 -0.77 27.47
C ILE A 80 0.30 -0.36 25.99
N LEU A 81 0.43 -1.32 25.07
CA LEU A 81 0.45 -1.05 23.63
C LEU A 81 -0.91 -0.53 23.12
N GLU A 82 -2.01 -1.15 23.56
CA GLU A 82 -3.37 -0.74 23.24
C GLU A 82 -3.65 0.68 23.73
N LEU A 83 -3.40 0.94 25.03
CA LEU A 83 -3.57 2.28 25.61
C LEU A 83 -2.68 3.33 24.92
N ALA A 84 -1.45 2.96 24.52
CA ALA A 84 -0.56 3.86 23.79
C ALA A 84 -1.07 4.19 22.39
N GLU A 85 -1.79 3.26 21.74
CA GLU A 85 -2.41 3.47 20.44
C GLU A 85 -3.66 4.34 20.57
N GLU A 86 -4.54 4.05 21.53
CA GLU A 86 -5.76 4.80 21.81
C GLU A 86 -5.49 6.26 22.19
N GLU A 87 -4.50 6.50 23.06
CA GLU A 87 -4.16 7.82 23.58
C GLU A 87 -3.11 8.55 22.73
N ASN A 88 -2.69 7.95 21.62
CA ASN A 88 -1.58 8.39 20.78
C ASN A 88 -0.31 8.75 21.59
N ALA A 89 -0.01 7.94 22.60
CA ALA A 89 1.09 8.15 23.52
C ALA A 89 2.39 7.47 23.05
N LYS A 90 3.52 7.94 23.58
CA LYS A 90 4.79 7.21 23.53
C LYS A 90 4.90 6.25 24.70
N ILE A 91 5.73 5.21 24.60
CA ILE A 91 5.94 4.22 25.65
C ILE A 91 7.37 4.33 26.16
N LEU A 92 7.57 4.66 27.43
CA LEU A 92 8.89 4.61 28.05
C LEU A 92 9.19 3.17 28.50
N SER A 93 9.86 2.41 27.64
CA SER A 93 10.26 1.03 27.91
C SER A 93 11.51 0.67 27.10
N ASN A 94 12.32 -0.25 27.63
CA ASN A 94 13.40 -0.90 26.90
C ASN A 94 12.98 -2.24 26.29
N ASP A 95 11.79 -2.74 26.58
CA ASP A 95 11.25 -3.92 25.89
C ASP A 95 10.98 -3.61 24.42
N LEU A 96 11.28 -4.58 23.54
CA LEU A 96 11.03 -4.46 22.11
C LEU A 96 9.61 -4.90 21.73
N PHE A 97 8.86 -5.52 22.65
CA PHE A 97 7.49 -6.02 22.45
C PHE A 97 7.37 -6.92 21.22
N ARG A 98 8.34 -7.84 21.05
CA ARG A 98 8.50 -8.55 19.77
C ARG A 98 7.34 -9.47 19.43
N GLU A 99 6.70 -10.03 20.44
CA GLU A 99 5.55 -10.93 20.32
C GLU A 99 4.30 -10.23 19.80
N PHE A 100 4.23 -8.91 19.90
CA PHE A 100 3.09 -8.09 19.48
C PHE A 100 3.26 -7.45 18.10
N ASN A 101 4.36 -7.71 17.38
CA ASN A 101 4.61 -7.08 16.07
C ASN A 101 3.58 -7.44 15.00
N ASP A 102 2.89 -8.57 15.13
CA ASP A 102 1.86 -9.02 14.18
C ASP A 102 0.54 -8.27 14.39
N GLU A 103 0.29 -7.78 15.61
CA GLU A 103 -0.93 -7.07 16.00
C GLU A 103 -0.74 -5.55 15.98
N PHE A 104 0.37 -5.07 16.55
CA PHE A 104 0.69 -3.65 16.65
C PHE A 104 1.79 -3.26 15.67
N LYS A 105 1.46 -2.35 14.75
CA LYS A 105 2.42 -1.83 13.77
C LYS A 105 3.31 -0.77 14.39
N ASP A 106 4.60 -0.83 14.05
CA ASP A 106 5.57 0.25 14.30
C ASP A 106 5.81 0.60 15.78
N ILE A 107 5.68 -0.39 16.67
CA ILE A 107 5.91 -0.27 18.13
C ILE A 107 7.22 0.49 18.45
N GLN A 108 8.26 0.25 17.66
CA GLN A 108 9.58 0.85 17.84
C GLN A 108 9.62 2.37 17.66
N SER A 109 8.66 2.96 16.95
CA SER A 109 8.53 4.42 16.81
C SER A 109 7.70 5.05 17.93
N ARG A 110 6.90 4.27 18.64
CA ARG A 110 6.19 4.68 19.86
C ARG A 110 7.08 4.55 21.09
N ARG A 111 8.02 3.60 21.07
CA ARG A 111 8.91 3.35 22.19
C ARG A 111 10.02 4.41 22.35
N LEU A 112 10.11 4.98 23.54
CA LEU A 112 11.22 5.78 24.03
C LEU A 112 12.16 4.87 24.85
N PRO A 113 13.34 4.50 24.30
CA PRO A 113 14.32 3.75 25.07
C PRO A 113 14.94 4.65 26.15
N PHE A 114 15.48 4.04 27.21
CA PHE A 114 16.13 4.78 28.28
C PHE A 114 17.38 4.08 28.78
N SER A 115 18.25 4.84 29.45
CA SER A 115 19.42 4.32 30.16
C SER A 115 19.57 5.04 31.49
N PHE A 116 20.19 4.40 32.48
CA PHE A 116 20.57 5.06 33.71
C PHE A 116 22.07 5.38 33.73
N ASP A 117 22.40 6.58 34.19
CA ASP A 117 23.74 6.98 34.59
C ASP A 117 23.71 7.25 36.11
N GLY A 118 24.13 6.26 36.89
CA GLY A 118 23.85 6.21 38.33
C GLY A 118 22.35 6.20 38.61
N GLU A 119 21.86 7.19 39.36
CA GLU A 119 20.44 7.33 39.73
C GLU A 119 19.63 8.16 38.71
N LYS A 120 20.31 8.77 37.73
CA LYS A 120 19.67 9.64 36.74
C LYS A 120 19.31 8.86 35.49
N ILE A 121 18.02 8.85 35.15
CA ILE A 121 17.55 8.32 33.87
C ILE A 121 17.80 9.32 32.74
N THR A 122 18.22 8.80 31.59
CA THR A 122 18.28 9.52 30.32
C THR A 122 17.33 8.86 29.33
N ILE A 123 16.33 9.62 28.88
CA ILE A 123 15.33 9.16 27.91
C ILE A 123 15.85 9.48 26.50
N GLY A 124 16.03 8.43 25.69
CA GLY A 124 16.44 8.52 24.29
C GLY A 124 15.30 8.90 23.34
N GLU A 125 15.61 8.95 22.06
CA GLU A 125 14.63 9.25 21.01
C GLU A 125 13.98 7.97 20.46
N SER A 126 12.71 8.05 20.11
CA SER A 126 12.01 6.96 19.42
C SER A 126 12.54 6.78 17.99
N LYS A 127 12.47 5.55 17.46
CA LYS A 127 12.83 5.34 16.06
C LYS A 127 11.85 6.07 15.14
N LYS A 128 12.30 6.43 13.94
CA LYS A 128 11.38 6.93 12.91
C LYS A 128 10.48 5.79 12.42
N PRO A 129 9.20 6.06 12.12
CA PRO A 129 8.32 5.05 11.56
C PRO A 129 8.92 4.38 10.33
N LYS A 130 8.78 3.05 10.23
CA LYS A 130 9.22 2.32 9.05
C LYS A 130 8.35 2.70 7.84
N LYS A 131 8.93 3.46 6.90
CA LYS A 131 8.28 3.77 5.62
C LYS A 131 8.02 2.49 4.82
N ASP A 132 6.82 2.37 4.28
CA ASP A 132 6.52 1.37 3.26
C ASP A 132 7.24 1.72 1.95
N LYS A 133 8.23 0.89 1.58
CA LYS A 133 9.04 1.10 0.39
C LYS A 133 8.27 0.86 -0.92
N ASN A 134 7.16 0.13 -0.86
CA ASN A 134 6.36 -0.28 -2.02
C ASN A 134 4.93 0.29 -1.97
N ILE A 135 4.71 1.36 -1.21
CA ILE A 135 3.39 1.98 -1.03
C ILE A 135 2.68 2.29 -2.35
N LEU A 136 3.43 2.71 -3.38
CA LEU A 136 2.87 2.99 -4.71
C LEU A 136 2.30 1.73 -5.38
N GLN A 137 2.97 0.59 -5.25
CA GLN A 137 2.50 -0.69 -5.76
C GLN A 137 1.29 -1.19 -4.97
N HIS A 138 1.30 -1.05 -3.64
CA HIS A 138 0.17 -1.42 -2.80
C HIS A 138 -1.09 -0.61 -3.16
N ILE A 139 -0.96 0.72 -3.30
CA ILE A 139 -2.05 1.58 -3.76
C ILE A 139 -2.56 1.15 -5.14
N CYS A 140 -1.67 0.92 -6.11
CA CYS A 140 -2.11 0.47 -7.45
C CYS A 140 -2.81 -0.89 -7.40
N ASN A 141 -2.32 -1.81 -6.56
CA ASN A 141 -2.91 -3.13 -6.43
C ASN A 141 -4.32 -3.04 -5.81
N ASP A 142 -4.49 -2.22 -4.77
CA ASP A 142 -5.79 -1.98 -4.13
C ASP A 142 -6.82 -1.36 -5.10
N ILE A 143 -6.40 -0.35 -5.87
CA ILE A 143 -7.23 0.26 -6.92
C ILE A 143 -7.66 -0.78 -7.95
N LEU A 144 -6.71 -1.54 -8.51
CA LEU A 144 -6.97 -2.52 -9.57
C LEU A 144 -7.88 -3.66 -9.09
N LEU A 145 -7.68 -4.15 -7.85
CA LEU A 145 -8.57 -5.13 -7.23
C LEU A 145 -9.98 -4.56 -7.03
N SER A 146 -10.09 -3.31 -6.59
CA SER A 146 -11.39 -2.64 -6.42
C SER A 146 -12.13 -2.46 -7.74
N ILE A 147 -11.41 -2.21 -8.84
CA ILE A 147 -11.96 -2.14 -10.20
C ILE A 147 -12.42 -3.52 -10.67
N GLU A 148 -11.61 -4.55 -10.46
CA GLU A 148 -11.97 -5.95 -10.77
C GLU A 148 -13.21 -6.41 -9.99
N ASN A 149 -13.31 -6.05 -8.70
CA ASN A 149 -14.49 -6.33 -7.87
C ASN A 149 -15.77 -5.66 -8.40
N LYS A 150 -15.63 -4.56 -9.17
CA LYS A 150 -16.73 -3.90 -9.88
C LYS A 150 -16.99 -4.51 -11.28
N ARG A 151 -16.42 -5.69 -11.57
CA ARG A 151 -16.57 -6.49 -12.80
C ARG A 151 -15.95 -5.87 -14.06
N TRP A 152 -14.90 -5.07 -13.89
CA TRP A 152 -14.10 -4.58 -15.00
C TRP A 152 -12.88 -5.47 -15.22
N GLU A 153 -12.53 -5.73 -16.48
CA GLU A 153 -11.34 -6.51 -16.78
C GLU A 153 -10.08 -5.70 -16.50
N VAL A 154 -9.09 -6.37 -15.89
CA VAL A 154 -7.80 -5.80 -15.56
C VAL A 154 -6.70 -6.75 -15.99
N TYR A 155 -5.73 -6.25 -16.73
CA TYR A 155 -4.58 -7.00 -17.17
C TYR A 155 -3.61 -7.30 -16.00
N LYS A 156 -3.36 -8.59 -15.73
CA LYS A 156 -2.60 -9.05 -14.54
C LYS A 156 -1.13 -9.41 -14.78
N GLY A 157 -0.64 -9.44 -16.02
CA GLY A 157 0.72 -9.93 -16.33
C GLY A 157 1.83 -9.10 -15.67
N LYS A 158 2.75 -9.73 -14.95
CA LYS A 158 3.84 -9.03 -14.22
C LYS A 158 5.21 -9.67 -14.49
N GLU A 159 5.33 -10.50 -15.52
CA GLU A 159 6.50 -11.37 -15.70
C GLU A 159 7.75 -10.60 -16.14
N GLY A 160 7.57 -9.45 -16.81
CA GLY A 160 8.64 -8.48 -17.07
C GLY A 160 9.74 -9.03 -17.97
N ILE A 161 9.64 -8.80 -19.27
CA ILE A 161 10.63 -9.21 -20.28
C ILE A 161 11.71 -8.12 -20.40
N GLU A 162 12.95 -8.49 -20.70
CA GLU A 162 14.04 -7.52 -20.91
C GLU A 162 13.70 -6.50 -22.01
N PHE A 163 13.79 -5.21 -21.65
CA PHE A 163 13.44 -4.11 -22.51
C PHE A 163 14.41 -3.97 -23.69
N SER A 164 13.87 -4.19 -24.89
CA SER A 164 14.44 -3.68 -26.13
C SER A 164 13.32 -3.53 -27.17
N PRO A 165 13.45 -2.60 -28.14
CA PRO A 165 12.45 -2.45 -29.20
C PRO A 165 12.21 -3.75 -29.98
N LEU A 166 13.27 -4.55 -30.16
CA LEU A 166 13.20 -5.84 -30.82
C LEU A 166 12.41 -6.86 -30.00
N ASN A 167 12.64 -6.93 -28.68
CA ASN A 167 11.92 -7.86 -27.80
C ASN A 167 10.44 -7.48 -27.70
N ILE A 168 10.12 -6.18 -27.63
CA ILE A 168 8.73 -5.71 -27.65
C ILE A 168 8.05 -6.18 -28.94
N ALA A 169 8.65 -5.92 -30.10
CA ALA A 169 8.07 -6.33 -31.38
C ALA A 169 7.90 -7.87 -31.48
N LYS A 170 8.92 -8.64 -31.06
CA LYS A 170 8.85 -10.11 -31.06
C LYS A 170 7.72 -10.63 -30.17
N GLU A 171 7.63 -10.13 -28.94
CA GLU A 171 6.61 -10.57 -28.00
C GLU A 171 5.20 -10.17 -28.46
N SER A 172 5.05 -8.97 -29.02
CA SER A 172 3.78 -8.55 -29.63
C SER A 172 3.35 -9.51 -30.74
N ILE A 173 4.26 -9.84 -31.66
CA ILE A 173 3.99 -10.78 -32.75
C ILE A 173 3.56 -12.14 -32.21
N ILE A 174 4.29 -12.69 -31.23
CA ILE A 174 3.97 -14.01 -30.64
C ILE A 174 2.59 -14.02 -29.99
N ARG A 175 2.22 -12.99 -29.23
CA ARG A 175 0.91 -12.93 -28.54
C ARG A 175 -0.23 -12.68 -29.52
N MET A 176 -0.02 -11.86 -30.54
CA MET A 176 -1.02 -11.57 -31.56
C MET A 176 -1.26 -12.77 -32.48
N ASP A 177 -0.20 -13.48 -32.90
CA ASP A 177 -0.32 -14.70 -33.72
C ASP A 177 -1.03 -15.81 -32.94
N LYS A 178 -0.71 -16.00 -31.65
CA LYS A 178 -1.46 -16.91 -30.78
C LYS A 178 -2.93 -16.52 -30.64
N SER A 179 -3.23 -15.24 -30.45
CA SER A 179 -4.61 -14.76 -30.36
C SER A 179 -5.41 -14.98 -31.65
N GLN A 180 -4.77 -14.90 -32.82
CA GLN A 180 -5.40 -15.22 -34.10
C GLN A 180 -5.62 -16.72 -34.27
N GLN A 181 -4.68 -17.56 -33.80
CA GLN A 181 -4.79 -19.01 -33.84
C GLN A 181 -5.82 -19.58 -32.83
N ASP A 182 -5.90 -18.97 -31.65
CA ASP A 182 -6.91 -19.28 -30.62
C ASP A 182 -8.29 -18.67 -30.95
N GLY A 183 -8.37 -17.84 -32.00
CA GLY A 183 -9.57 -17.17 -32.54
C GLY A 183 -10.54 -18.07 -33.30
N VAL A 184 -10.61 -19.37 -32.97
CA VAL A 184 -11.75 -20.23 -33.30
C VAL A 184 -12.20 -20.90 -32.01
N GLY A 185 -13.25 -20.35 -31.38
CA GLY A 185 -14.08 -21.11 -30.42
C GLY A 185 -14.43 -20.42 -29.10
N ASN A 186 -13.48 -20.11 -28.21
CA ASN A 186 -13.84 -20.24 -26.79
C ASN A 186 -14.31 -19.00 -26.00
N LYS A 187 -14.24 -17.76 -26.52
CA LYS A 187 -14.68 -16.56 -25.76
C LYS A 187 -16.04 -16.01 -26.18
N ILE A 188 -16.40 -16.10 -27.47
CA ILE A 188 -17.65 -15.55 -28.01
C ILE A 188 -18.83 -16.54 -27.79
N GLU A 189 -18.55 -17.85 -27.81
CA GLU A 189 -19.57 -18.91 -27.73
C GLU A 189 -20.33 -18.92 -26.38
N GLY A 190 -19.68 -18.49 -25.29
CA GLY A 190 -20.29 -18.44 -23.95
C GLY A 190 -21.32 -17.31 -23.76
N LEU A 191 -21.22 -16.21 -24.52
CA LEU A 191 -22.12 -15.06 -24.40
C LEU A 191 -23.24 -15.06 -25.44
N PHE A 192 -22.97 -15.52 -26.67
CA PHE A 192 -23.88 -15.35 -27.80
C PHE A 192 -24.75 -16.58 -28.12
N SER A 193 -24.46 -17.75 -27.56
CA SER A 193 -25.25 -18.99 -27.72
C SER A 193 -26.70 -18.93 -27.21
N LYS A 194 -27.11 -17.82 -26.58
CA LYS A 194 -28.47 -17.61 -26.03
C LYS A 194 -29.38 -16.75 -26.90
N LEU A 195 -28.93 -16.29 -28.07
CA LEU A 195 -29.71 -15.42 -28.96
C LEU A 195 -30.20 -16.19 -30.21
N PRO A 196 -31.49 -16.10 -30.59
CA PRO A 196 -32.12 -16.93 -31.64
C PRO A 196 -31.70 -16.60 -33.09
N MET A 197 -30.63 -15.81 -33.30
CA MET A 197 -30.12 -15.38 -34.61
C MET A 197 -28.58 -15.51 -34.69
N PHE A 198 -27.99 -16.39 -33.88
CA PHE A 198 -26.54 -16.57 -33.72
C PHE A 198 -25.77 -16.69 -35.04
N ASP A 199 -26.23 -17.54 -35.97
CA ASP A 199 -25.53 -17.78 -37.24
C ASP A 199 -25.46 -16.55 -38.15
N LYS A 200 -26.51 -15.71 -38.16
CA LYS A 200 -26.53 -14.44 -38.92
C LYS A 200 -25.69 -13.33 -38.29
N VAL A 201 -25.48 -13.39 -36.97
CA VAL A 201 -24.64 -12.43 -36.24
C VAL A 201 -23.17 -12.78 -36.43
N MET A 202 -22.80 -14.07 -36.47
CA MET A 202 -21.41 -14.48 -36.74
C MET A 202 -20.93 -14.12 -38.15
N ASP A 203 -21.74 -14.36 -39.18
CA ASP A 203 -21.41 -13.95 -40.56
C ASP A 203 -21.20 -12.43 -40.69
N MET A 204 -21.82 -11.61 -39.83
CA MET A 204 -21.61 -10.16 -39.79
C MET A 204 -20.41 -9.74 -38.92
N VAL A 205 -19.92 -10.60 -38.03
CA VAL A 205 -18.82 -10.33 -37.09
C VAL A 205 -17.47 -10.72 -37.69
N GLU A 206 -17.41 -11.80 -38.48
CA GLU A 206 -16.19 -12.20 -39.21
C GLU A 206 -15.72 -11.11 -40.20
N ASP A 207 -16.64 -10.38 -40.83
CA ASP A 207 -16.34 -9.24 -41.72
C ASP A 207 -15.85 -7.97 -40.96
N VAL A 208 -16.09 -7.87 -39.64
CA VAL A 208 -15.69 -6.70 -38.82
C VAL A 208 -14.32 -6.93 -38.18
N GLU A 209 -13.99 -8.16 -37.76
CA GLU A 209 -12.71 -8.53 -37.14
C GLU A 209 -11.50 -8.23 -38.03
N THR A 210 -11.68 -8.15 -39.35
CA THR A 210 -10.59 -7.90 -40.32
C THR A 210 -10.13 -6.44 -40.44
N SER A 211 -10.71 -5.48 -39.68
CA SER A 211 -10.46 -4.05 -39.96
C SER A 211 -10.08 -3.16 -38.76
N ALA A 212 -10.18 -3.64 -37.52
CA ALA A 212 -9.84 -2.90 -36.31
C ALA A 212 -8.33 -3.01 -35.98
N PRO A 213 -7.56 -1.92 -36.00
CA PRO A 213 -6.13 -1.99 -35.67
C PRO A 213 -5.93 -2.33 -34.18
N TYR A 214 -4.92 -3.15 -33.87
CA TYR A 214 -4.55 -3.41 -32.48
C TYR A 214 -3.99 -2.17 -31.79
N VAL A 215 -4.27 -2.05 -30.48
CA VAL A 215 -3.60 -1.13 -29.57
C VAL A 215 -2.74 -1.94 -28.61
N ILE A 216 -1.44 -1.64 -28.59
CA ILE A 216 -0.45 -2.32 -27.77
C ILE A 216 -0.02 -1.36 -26.68
N PHE A 217 -0.50 -1.61 -25.46
CA PHE A 217 -0.02 -0.94 -24.27
C PHE A 217 1.31 -1.55 -23.84
N VAL A 218 2.40 -0.82 -24.07
CA VAL A 218 3.74 -1.19 -23.64
C VAL A 218 3.95 -0.65 -22.24
N LEU A 219 3.86 -1.54 -21.24
CA LEU A 219 3.96 -1.23 -19.83
C LEU A 219 5.43 -1.27 -19.42
N VAL A 220 5.97 -0.14 -18.95
CA VAL A 220 7.39 0.00 -18.59
C VAL A 220 7.55 0.73 -17.27
N HIS A 221 8.69 0.51 -16.60
CA HIS A 221 9.02 1.29 -15.42
C HIS A 221 9.21 2.78 -15.80
N PRO A 222 8.81 3.77 -14.94
CA PRO A 222 8.90 5.20 -15.26
C PRO A 222 10.28 5.71 -15.72
N LYS A 223 11.37 5.02 -15.34
CA LYS A 223 12.74 5.36 -15.78
C LYS A 223 12.96 5.10 -17.29
N ASP A 224 12.28 4.10 -17.84
CA ASP A 224 12.50 3.62 -19.21
C ASP A 224 11.50 4.24 -20.20
N TYR A 225 10.49 4.94 -19.69
CA TYR A 225 9.42 5.58 -20.47
C TYR A 225 9.91 6.37 -21.68
N LYS A 226 10.90 7.25 -21.47
CA LYS A 226 11.41 8.13 -22.53
C LYS A 226 12.05 7.33 -23.67
N GLU A 227 12.73 6.23 -23.34
CA GLU A 227 13.37 5.37 -24.33
C GLU A 227 12.34 4.52 -25.08
N ALA A 228 11.37 3.97 -24.36
CA ALA A 228 10.25 3.24 -24.93
C ALA A 228 9.44 4.10 -25.93
N VAL A 229 9.12 5.35 -25.57
CA VAL A 229 8.38 6.28 -26.43
C VAL A 229 9.13 6.57 -27.74
N LYS A 230 10.44 6.80 -27.68
CA LYS A 230 11.26 7.04 -28.90
C LYS A 230 11.22 5.87 -29.87
N SER A 231 11.05 4.66 -29.34
CA SER A 231 11.07 3.42 -30.13
C SER A 231 9.70 2.99 -30.64
N ALA A 232 8.61 3.58 -30.12
CA ALA A 232 7.23 3.20 -30.40
C ALA A 232 6.89 3.15 -31.90
N GLY A 233 7.33 4.14 -32.67
CA GLY A 233 7.10 4.18 -34.12
C GLY A 233 7.74 3.00 -34.86
N ASN A 234 9.02 2.71 -34.55
CA ASN A 234 9.75 1.61 -35.19
C ASN A 234 9.18 0.25 -34.81
N ILE A 235 8.72 0.09 -33.57
CA ILE A 235 8.05 -1.11 -33.08
C ILE A 235 6.75 -1.34 -33.88
N SER A 236 5.91 -0.31 -34.02
CA SER A 236 4.67 -0.36 -34.80
C SER A 236 4.89 -0.84 -36.24
N VAL A 237 5.89 -0.25 -36.93
CA VAL A 237 6.23 -0.63 -38.31
C VAL A 237 6.70 -2.07 -38.38
N THR A 238 7.59 -2.48 -37.47
CA THR A 238 8.14 -3.84 -37.45
C THR A 238 7.04 -4.90 -37.28
N ILE A 239 6.07 -4.66 -36.41
CA ILE A 239 4.95 -5.58 -36.17
C ILE A 239 4.06 -5.65 -37.41
N ALA A 240 3.68 -4.49 -37.97
CA ALA A 240 2.82 -4.43 -39.15
C ALA A 240 3.43 -5.16 -40.36
N ASP A 241 4.73 -4.94 -40.62
CA ASP A 241 5.43 -5.57 -41.75
C ASP A 241 5.55 -7.09 -41.57
N ARG A 242 5.76 -7.56 -40.33
CA ARG A 242 5.94 -9.00 -40.03
C ARG A 242 4.63 -9.78 -40.07
N LEU A 243 3.56 -9.20 -39.54
CA LEU A 243 2.23 -9.81 -39.52
C LEU A 243 1.41 -9.49 -40.78
N ARG A 244 1.93 -8.64 -41.69
CA ARG A 244 1.25 -8.17 -42.91
C ARG A 244 -0.11 -7.53 -42.62
N LEU A 245 -0.15 -6.69 -41.59
CA LEU A 245 -1.39 -6.01 -41.18
C LEU A 245 -1.71 -4.86 -42.14
N ASP A 246 -2.98 -4.73 -42.53
CA ASP A 246 -3.47 -3.64 -43.38
C ASP A 246 -3.33 -2.26 -42.70
N LYS A 247 -3.47 -2.24 -41.37
CA LYS A 247 -3.28 -1.06 -40.53
C LYS A 247 -2.22 -1.31 -39.49
N ARG A 248 -1.38 -0.29 -39.26
CA ARG A 248 -0.33 -0.36 -38.24
C ARG A 248 -0.94 -0.34 -36.83
N PRO A 249 -0.45 -1.17 -35.90
CA PRO A 249 -0.90 -1.15 -34.52
C PRO A 249 -0.45 0.14 -33.84
N LEU A 250 -1.28 0.66 -32.95
CA LEU A 250 -0.97 1.84 -32.16
C LEU A 250 -0.18 1.43 -30.91
N ILE A 251 0.99 2.03 -30.71
CA ILE A 251 1.84 1.73 -29.56
C ILE A 251 1.60 2.79 -28.48
N ALA A 252 0.96 2.39 -27.39
CA ALA A 252 0.69 3.23 -26.22
C ALA A 252 1.68 2.90 -25.10
N VAL A 253 2.73 3.70 -24.94
CA VAL A 253 3.67 3.50 -23.83
C VAL A 253 3.05 4.01 -22.53
N ARG A 254 3.07 3.18 -21.48
CA ARG A 254 2.53 3.48 -20.15
C ARG A 254 3.58 3.23 -19.08
N ASN A 255 3.68 4.16 -18.14
CA ASN A 255 4.33 3.89 -16.87
C ASN A 255 3.53 2.85 -16.11
N ASP A 256 4.23 1.85 -15.59
CA ASP A 256 3.69 0.79 -14.75
C ASP A 256 4.60 0.60 -13.53
N LEU A 257 4.04 0.82 -12.35
CA LEU A 257 4.74 0.74 -11.07
C LEU A 257 5.08 -0.70 -10.63
N PHE A 258 4.51 -1.73 -11.27
CA PHE A 258 4.86 -3.13 -11.04
C PHE A 258 6.10 -3.57 -11.82
N MET A 259 6.52 -2.81 -12.85
CA MET A 259 7.66 -3.17 -13.67
C MET A 259 8.99 -2.86 -12.99
N LYS A 260 9.99 -3.71 -13.22
CA LYS A 260 11.37 -3.42 -12.83
C LYS A 260 12.03 -2.53 -13.89
N PRO A 261 13.00 -1.68 -13.52
CA PRO A 261 13.79 -0.95 -14.50
C PRO A 261 14.47 -1.90 -15.50
N GLY A 262 14.41 -1.56 -16.78
CA GLY A 262 14.95 -2.39 -17.86
C GLY A 262 14.06 -3.56 -18.27
N THR A 263 12.81 -3.62 -17.79
CA THR A 263 11.84 -4.65 -18.22
C THR A 263 10.55 -4.03 -18.75
N PHE A 264 9.79 -4.79 -19.54
CA PHE A 264 8.47 -4.40 -20.04
C PHE A 264 7.44 -5.54 -19.96
N GLU A 265 6.19 -5.17 -20.12
CA GLU A 265 5.05 -6.08 -20.30
C GLU A 265 4.08 -5.52 -21.35
N LEU A 266 3.25 -6.38 -21.95
CA LEU A 266 2.30 -6.00 -23.01
C LEU A 266 0.86 -6.32 -22.63
N ASN A 267 0.02 -5.29 -22.65
CA ASN A 267 -1.44 -5.44 -22.72
C ASN A 267 -1.89 -5.11 -24.15
N ILE A 268 -2.36 -6.11 -24.90
CA ILE A 268 -2.70 -5.99 -26.33
C ILE A 268 -4.21 -6.16 -26.45
N LEU A 269 -4.86 -5.19 -27.07
CA LEU A 269 -6.31 -5.13 -27.23
C LEU A 269 -6.66 -4.76 -28.67
N TYR A 270 -7.85 -5.15 -29.12
CA TYR A 270 -8.43 -4.57 -30.32
C TYR A 270 -8.86 -3.13 -30.06
N SER A 271 -8.86 -2.27 -31.08
CA SER A 271 -9.14 -0.83 -30.89
C SER A 271 -10.53 -0.53 -30.32
N ASP A 272 -11.51 -1.41 -30.56
CA ASP A 272 -12.88 -1.32 -30.04
C ASP A 272 -13.03 -1.83 -28.60
N GLU A 273 -12.10 -2.66 -28.12
CA GLU A 273 -11.97 -3.06 -26.71
C GLU A 273 -11.26 -1.99 -25.85
N VAL A 274 -10.63 -0.99 -26.47
CA VAL A 274 -9.96 0.09 -25.75
C VAL A 274 -10.99 1.09 -25.22
N GLU A 275 -11.03 1.24 -23.91
CA GLU A 275 -11.86 2.26 -23.26
C GLU A 275 -11.31 3.66 -23.56
N GLU A 276 -12.16 4.55 -24.07
CA GLU A 276 -11.74 5.94 -24.34
C GLU A 276 -11.35 6.66 -23.03
N GLU A 277 -12.12 6.42 -21.96
CA GLU A 277 -11.94 7.01 -20.64
C GLU A 277 -11.88 5.92 -19.58
N ALA A 278 -11.05 6.12 -18.56
CA ALA A 278 -11.11 5.25 -17.40
C ALA A 278 -12.51 5.36 -16.74
N PRO A 279 -13.15 4.24 -16.37
CA PRO A 279 -14.51 4.23 -15.84
C PRO A 279 -14.59 4.81 -14.42
N PHE A 280 -13.45 4.87 -13.72
CA PHE A 280 -13.36 5.43 -12.38
C PHE A 280 -12.23 6.45 -12.29
N ASN A 281 -12.51 7.55 -11.61
CA ASN A 281 -11.51 8.39 -10.97
C ASN A 281 -11.14 7.77 -9.62
N VAL A 282 -9.96 8.09 -9.14
CA VAL A 282 -9.42 7.54 -7.89
C VAL A 282 -9.20 8.68 -6.90
N GLU A 283 -9.74 8.51 -5.70
CA GLU A 283 -9.35 9.29 -4.53
C GLU A 283 -8.52 8.41 -3.60
N ILE A 284 -7.33 8.88 -3.25
CA ILE A 284 -6.42 8.25 -2.30
C ILE A 284 -6.42 9.12 -1.06
N LYS A 285 -6.90 8.56 0.04
CA LYS A 285 -6.70 9.11 1.37
C LYS A 285 -5.44 8.51 1.96
N ILE A 286 -4.58 9.34 2.55
CA ILE A 286 -3.29 8.90 3.05
C ILE A 286 -2.86 9.68 4.28
N ASN A 287 -2.00 9.08 5.09
CA ASN A 287 -1.33 9.79 6.16
C ASN A 287 -0.52 11.01 5.65
N SER A 288 -0.36 12.00 6.52
CA SER A 288 0.32 13.26 6.22
C SER A 288 1.81 13.10 5.87
N HIS A 289 2.48 12.05 6.36
CA HIS A 289 3.90 11.82 6.11
C HIS A 289 4.19 11.41 4.66
N ASP A 290 3.28 10.68 4.03
CA ASP A 290 3.45 10.14 2.68
C ASP A 290 2.74 10.99 1.60
N GLU A 291 1.87 11.92 2.00
CA GLU A 291 1.06 12.76 1.11
C GLU A 291 1.87 13.40 -0.03
N VAL A 292 2.97 14.09 0.30
CA VAL A 292 3.80 14.78 -0.69
C VAL A 292 4.45 13.79 -1.66
N PHE A 293 4.85 12.62 -1.17
CA PHE A 293 5.47 11.58 -1.99
C PHE A 293 4.46 10.98 -2.98
N ILE A 294 3.25 10.68 -2.52
CA ILE A 294 2.18 10.13 -3.37
C ILE A 294 1.68 11.18 -4.37
N LYS A 295 1.47 12.44 -3.95
CA LYS A 295 1.11 13.55 -4.85
C LYS A 295 2.09 13.71 -6.02
N LYS A 296 3.39 13.59 -5.76
CA LYS A 296 4.42 13.66 -6.82
C LYS A 296 4.38 12.47 -7.78
N ASN A 297 3.85 11.33 -7.36
CA ASN A 297 3.80 10.09 -8.13
C ASN A 297 2.40 9.73 -8.65
N SER A 298 1.38 10.56 -8.40
CA SER A 298 -0.02 10.31 -8.80
C SER A 298 -0.18 10.06 -10.30
N ARG A 299 0.63 10.72 -11.14
CA ARG A 299 0.66 10.47 -12.59
C ARG A 299 1.11 9.05 -12.95
N ASN A 300 2.04 8.48 -12.19
CA ASN A 300 2.48 7.10 -12.40
C ASN A 300 1.41 6.10 -11.97
N ILE A 301 0.67 6.41 -10.90
CA ILE A 301 -0.50 5.63 -10.47
C ILE A 301 -1.56 5.67 -11.59
N ALA A 302 -1.93 6.86 -12.06
CA ALA A 302 -2.92 7.03 -13.12
C ALA A 302 -2.52 6.28 -14.42
N SER A 303 -1.25 6.37 -14.80
CA SER A 303 -0.72 5.64 -15.96
C SER A 303 -0.73 4.13 -15.78
N THR A 304 -0.40 3.64 -14.57
CA THR A 304 -0.42 2.21 -14.26
C THR A 304 -1.84 1.67 -14.38
N VAL A 305 -2.80 2.36 -13.76
CA VAL A 305 -4.22 1.98 -13.82
C VAL A 305 -4.72 1.99 -15.27
N ALA A 306 -4.48 3.07 -16.02
CA ALA A 306 -4.93 3.16 -17.42
C ALA A 306 -4.32 2.07 -18.32
N GLY A 307 -3.00 1.80 -18.20
CA GLY A 307 -2.35 0.76 -19.01
C GLY A 307 -2.84 -0.65 -18.69
N ARG A 308 -3.15 -0.91 -17.42
CA ARG A 308 -3.66 -2.19 -16.92
C ARG A 308 -5.13 -2.42 -17.27
N MET A 309 -5.92 -1.36 -17.33
CA MET A 309 -7.32 -1.43 -17.77
C MET A 309 -7.48 -1.41 -19.29
N GLY A 310 -6.46 -0.93 -20.02
CA GLY A 310 -6.59 -0.70 -21.45
C GLY A 310 -7.35 0.58 -21.79
N SER A 311 -7.19 1.65 -21.00
CA SER A 311 -7.84 2.94 -21.28
C SER A 311 -6.91 3.95 -21.97
N TRP A 312 -7.49 4.72 -22.88
CA TRP A 312 -6.76 5.75 -23.64
C TRP A 312 -6.47 6.99 -22.78
N LYS A 313 -7.49 7.55 -22.13
CA LYS A 313 -7.33 8.64 -21.16
C LYS A 313 -7.03 8.08 -19.77
N PHE A 314 -6.23 8.83 -19.02
CA PHE A 314 -5.90 8.51 -17.63
C PHE A 314 -7.07 8.81 -16.69
N PRO A 315 -7.26 8.02 -15.62
CA PRO A 315 -8.15 8.41 -14.54
C PRO A 315 -7.61 9.65 -13.82
N PHE A 316 -8.50 10.49 -13.29
CA PHE A 316 -8.08 11.50 -12.33
C PHE A 316 -7.67 10.82 -11.02
N VAL A 317 -6.53 11.22 -10.46
CA VAL A 317 -6.04 10.70 -9.17
C VAL A 317 -5.91 11.85 -8.19
N ALA A 318 -6.85 11.94 -7.26
CA ALA A 318 -6.84 12.88 -6.15
C ALA A 318 -6.09 12.25 -4.97
N VAL A 319 -5.22 13.02 -4.31
CA VAL A 319 -4.52 12.58 -3.09
C VAL A 319 -4.85 13.57 -1.99
N LYS A 320 -5.48 13.10 -0.92
CA LYS A 320 -5.91 13.91 0.22
C LYS A 320 -5.29 13.35 1.51
N PRO A 321 -4.76 14.21 2.39
CA PRO A 321 -4.41 13.77 3.71
C PRO A 321 -5.68 13.39 4.48
N ASP A 322 -5.63 12.31 5.26
CA ASP A 322 -6.66 11.98 6.24
C ASP A 322 -6.03 12.02 7.64
N ILE A 323 -6.71 12.70 8.57
CA ILE A 323 -6.24 12.90 9.94
C ILE A 323 -6.32 11.59 10.73
N ILE A 324 -7.23 10.69 10.34
CA ILE A 324 -7.40 9.37 10.96
C ILE A 324 -6.24 8.43 10.58
N LEU A 325 -5.68 8.59 9.38
CA LEU A 325 -4.55 7.79 8.90
C LEU A 325 -3.26 8.41 9.46
N GLU A 326 -2.80 7.91 10.60
CA GLU A 326 -1.66 8.51 11.29
C GLU A 326 -0.32 7.86 10.90
N LYS A 327 -0.33 6.57 10.50
CA LYS A 327 0.90 5.79 10.33
C LYS A 327 1.40 5.83 8.88
N PRO A 328 2.72 5.97 8.64
CA PRO A 328 3.29 5.83 7.31
C PRO A 328 2.97 4.47 6.68
N GLY A 329 2.61 4.47 5.40
CA GLY A 329 2.08 3.30 4.70
C GLY A 329 0.57 3.11 4.80
N GLU A 330 -0.13 3.80 5.71
CA GLU A 330 -1.59 3.74 5.77
C GLU A 330 -2.22 4.60 4.69
N PHE A 331 -3.12 3.98 3.92
CA PHE A 331 -3.89 4.62 2.88
C PHE A 331 -5.26 3.93 2.75
N GLU A 332 -6.21 4.64 2.17
CA GLU A 332 -7.47 4.08 1.68
C GLU A 332 -7.68 4.57 0.25
N THR A 333 -8.21 3.71 -0.61
CA THR A 333 -8.57 4.10 -1.99
C THR A 333 -10.07 4.04 -2.22
N TYR A 334 -10.55 5.03 -2.95
CA TYR A 334 -11.95 5.21 -3.29
C TYR A 334 -12.08 5.38 -4.80
N LEU A 335 -13.04 4.65 -5.38
CA LEU A 335 -13.33 4.73 -6.81
C LEU A 335 -14.60 5.56 -7.01
N ASP A 336 -14.46 6.70 -7.68
CA ASP A 336 -15.58 7.54 -8.09
C ASP A 336 -15.89 7.28 -9.56
N LYS A 337 -17.15 7.03 -9.91
CA LYS A 337 -17.53 6.76 -11.31
C LYS A 337 -17.34 8.03 -12.12
N ASN A 338 -16.60 7.92 -13.22
CA ASN A 338 -16.46 9.04 -14.14
C ASN A 338 -17.84 9.42 -14.71
N GLU A 339 -18.13 10.72 -14.89
CA GLU A 339 -19.46 11.26 -15.19
C GLU A 339 -20.12 10.61 -16.42
N LYS A 340 -19.31 10.19 -17.40
CA LYS A 340 -19.73 9.44 -18.60
C LYS A 340 -20.36 8.07 -18.28
N TYR A 341 -19.95 7.43 -17.19
CA TYR A 341 -20.48 6.14 -16.70
C TYR A 341 -21.45 6.31 -15.51
N GLY A 342 -21.60 7.53 -15.00
CA GLY A 342 -22.50 7.92 -13.89
C GLY A 342 -23.92 8.30 -14.33
N LYS A 343 -24.14 8.62 -15.61
CA LYS A 343 -25.49 8.81 -16.18
C LYS A 343 -25.95 7.58 -16.96
N LYS A 344 -26.40 6.54 -16.25
CA LYS A 344 -27.51 5.73 -16.78
C LYS A 344 -28.79 6.32 -16.20
N GLU A 345 -29.63 6.80 -17.10
CA GLU A 345 -30.92 7.42 -16.85
C GLU A 345 -31.75 6.61 -15.86
N ASP A 346 -32.23 7.25 -14.79
CA ASP A 346 -33.55 6.95 -14.26
C ASP A 346 -34.56 7.25 -15.38
N LYS A 347 -34.97 6.22 -16.11
CA LYS A 347 -36.16 6.21 -16.96
C LYS A 347 -36.91 4.91 -16.81
#